data_AF-A0A396A675-F1
#
_entry.id   AF-A0A396A675-F1
#
_cell.length_a   1.000
_cell.length_b   1.000
_cell.length_c   1.000
_cell.angle_alpha   90.00
_cell.angle_beta   90.00
_cell.angle_gamma   90.00
#
_symmetry.space_group_name_H-M   'P 1'
#
loop_
_entity.id
_entity.type
_entity.pdbx_description
1 polymer ?
#
loop_
_entity_poly.entity_id
_entity_poly.type
_entity_poly.pdbx_seq_one_letter_code
_entity_poly.pdbx_strand_id
1 'polypeptide(L)'
;MMKNRHLSLISVVCLTSICFISLLWPAIAFSLTEDCVAEGTDGSLVQSGQEAFGTSGSDRLTLDSDNFKASIDSSIYEYTGDVITPDVSVLTASGSVLASGIDYEVTYSDNVAPGCATIRVNGLGNYAGVTSQLSFQIVRSSDNNIALPGSWAYQNGKWWWRYEAGGWPSNCFLSIRGAEYYFDSEGYAATGWKYLNDGWHLFSNSCAHLKGWAATGGRWFYLDETSGSMKTGWVLIDDSWYYLDSSGAMQTGWLLLGNTWYWLEPSGLMATGFRLVNGSLYHFSESGSMSSGWFINDGAWYCSNASGEIRTGWFYNGSSWYLLDPNNNGAMLEGFQTVNGSIYYLDPDSGGALKCNTWVFSQDENVYYACSSGAIVLSGVKDGAGGIKLRDPEGKPVAGWYWSSAAQVWFYTDSDGVLQRGWRFIDGRWYHLDNESGAMNTGWFLDDDGTWYYLMSSGQMVNGWNRIGDSEYFFNASGAWVEPEHSARASLQSQIVNRCHSVPSPGAGLCSEWVSHVFYPVLGSYPNGDACDMFWNWCYSRDISQLKVGMIVAVPTHTHTSAGARWGHIAIYIGNGMVMDNIGYIRTTSLAWWLNYYHTTAIPQWGWVLNTPLE
;
A
#
# COMPACT_ATOMS: atom_id res chain seq x y z
N MET A 1 36.84 30.46 15.45
CA MET A 1 37.47 31.19 14.31
C MET A 1 36.37 31.46 13.31
N MET A 2 35.94 32.73 13.23
CA MET A 2 36.16 33.61 12.06
C MET A 2 35.28 33.22 10.86
N LYS A 3 34.54 34.12 10.20
CA LYS A 3 34.33 35.56 10.37
C LYS A 3 33.20 35.94 9.39
N ASN A 4 32.37 36.87 9.83
CA ASN A 4 31.55 37.81 9.06
C ASN A 4 31.99 38.09 7.62
N ARG A 5 30.98 38.33 6.76
CA ARG A 5 30.95 39.57 5.97
C ARG A 5 29.55 40.20 5.98
N HIS A 6 29.60 41.53 6.10
CA HIS A 6 28.56 42.50 6.43
C HIS A 6 28.16 43.32 5.19
N LEU A 7 27.09 44.12 5.40
CA LEU A 7 26.66 45.37 4.74
C LEU A 7 25.67 45.23 3.56
N SER A 8 24.58 46.01 3.46
CA SER A 8 24.07 47.12 4.28
C SER A 8 22.68 47.60 3.80
N LEU A 9 21.87 48.06 4.77
CA LEU A 9 20.97 49.22 4.78
C LEU A 9 19.92 49.39 3.64
N ILE A 10 18.63 49.41 4.00
CA ILE A 10 17.84 50.65 4.19
C ILE A 10 16.51 50.32 4.90
N SER A 11 16.24 51.17 5.88
CA SER A 11 15.06 51.36 6.72
C SER A 11 13.69 51.27 6.06
N VAL A 12 12.73 50.59 6.71
CA VAL A 12 11.37 51.14 6.95
C VAL A 12 10.91 50.69 8.34
N VAL A 13 10.38 51.67 9.07
CA VAL A 13 9.91 51.66 10.45
C VAL A 13 8.80 50.62 10.66
N CYS A 14 8.98 49.76 11.66
CA CYS A 14 7.91 48.95 12.23
C CYS A 14 6.99 49.90 13.02
N LEU A 15 5.89 50.32 12.40
CA LEU A 15 4.77 50.96 13.08
C LEU A 15 3.76 49.87 13.41
N THR A 16 3.75 49.45 14.67
CA THR A 16 2.55 48.92 15.32
C THR A 16 1.44 49.96 15.14
N SER A 17 0.55 49.78 14.16
CA SER A 17 -0.66 50.59 14.08
C SER A 17 -1.67 50.07 15.09
N ILE A 18 -1.55 50.66 16.27
CA ILE A 18 -2.67 50.92 17.17
C ILE A 18 -3.78 51.56 16.34
N CYS A 19 -5.01 51.06 16.51
CA CYS A 19 -6.23 51.66 15.99
C CYS A 19 -6.31 53.15 16.39
N PHE A 20 -5.81 54.03 15.53
CA PHE A 20 -6.22 55.41 15.53
C PHE A 20 -7.43 55.51 14.62
N ILE A 21 -8.59 55.45 15.26
CA ILE A 21 -9.82 56.09 14.80
C ILE A 21 -9.44 57.47 14.29
N SER A 22 -9.44 57.63 12.97
CA SER A 22 -9.38 58.95 12.35
C SER A 22 -10.77 59.56 12.54
N LEU A 23 -10.96 60.14 13.72
CA LEU A 23 -11.91 61.21 13.97
C LEU A 23 -11.62 62.31 12.94
N LEU A 24 -12.38 62.29 11.84
CA LEU A 24 -12.77 63.42 11.01
C LEU A 24 -13.64 62.88 9.86
N TRP A 25 -14.76 62.25 10.23
CA TRP A 25 -15.96 62.41 9.43
C TRP A 25 -16.52 63.80 9.77
N PRO A 26 -17.08 64.55 8.80
CA PRO A 26 -18.26 65.32 9.13
C PRO A 26 -19.32 64.26 9.46
N ALA A 27 -19.43 63.91 10.73
CA ALA A 27 -20.61 63.28 11.26
C ALA A 27 -21.73 64.33 11.17
N ILE A 28 -22.29 64.47 9.97
CA ILE A 28 -23.72 64.67 9.88
C ILE A 28 -24.28 63.29 10.16
N ALA A 29 -24.32 62.94 11.45
CA ALA A 29 -25.36 62.06 11.91
C ALA A 29 -26.66 62.74 11.46
N PHE A 30 -27.32 62.18 10.46
CA PHE A 30 -28.75 62.38 10.34
C PHE A 30 -29.35 61.68 11.57
N SER A 31 -29.32 62.42 12.69
CA SER A 31 -30.17 62.23 13.84
C SER A 31 -31.58 62.53 13.36
N LEU A 32 -32.24 61.54 12.76
CA LEU A 32 -33.69 61.52 12.74
C LEU A 32 -34.15 60.85 14.03
N THR A 33 -33.92 61.50 15.17
CA THR A 33 -34.85 61.38 16.29
C THR A 33 -35.91 62.47 16.08
N GLU A 34 -36.71 62.31 15.02
CA GLU A 34 -38.07 62.78 15.09
C GLU A 34 -38.86 61.59 15.63
N ASP A 35 -39.14 61.63 16.94
CA ASP A 35 -40.10 60.72 17.54
C ASP A 35 -41.38 60.79 16.68
N CYS A 36 -41.92 59.65 16.25
CA CYS A 36 -43.20 59.63 15.54
C CYS A 36 -44.28 60.06 16.54
N VAL A 37 -44.60 61.34 16.62
CA VAL A 37 -45.69 61.83 17.46
C VAL A 37 -46.99 61.68 16.68
N ALA A 38 -47.97 60.99 17.26
CA ALA A 38 -49.33 60.99 16.75
C ALA A 38 -49.97 62.37 17.01
N GLU A 39 -50.24 63.15 15.96
CA GLU A 39 -51.05 64.36 16.08
C GLU A 39 -52.53 63.97 16.24
N GLY A 40 -53.06 64.13 17.45
CA GLY A 40 -54.50 64.15 17.68
C GLY A 40 -55.13 65.42 17.13
N THR A 41 -56.41 65.36 16.74
CA THR A 41 -57.21 66.44 16.12
C THR A 41 -57.46 67.69 17.01
N ASP A 42 -56.69 67.90 18.08
CA ASP A 42 -56.77 69.08 18.97
C ASP A 42 -55.39 69.64 19.41
N GLY A 43 -54.30 69.29 18.72
CA GLY A 43 -53.00 69.97 18.93
C GLY A 43 -52.39 69.85 20.33
N SER A 44 -52.75 68.83 21.12
CA SER A 44 -52.09 68.55 22.42
C SER A 44 -51.00 67.50 22.28
N LEU A 45 -49.79 67.85 22.73
CA LEU A 45 -48.62 66.98 22.78
C LEU A 45 -48.75 66.01 23.98
N VAL A 46 -48.80 64.70 23.71
CA VAL A 46 -48.70 63.67 24.77
C VAL A 46 -47.29 63.08 24.73
N GLN A 47 -46.51 63.38 25.76
CA GLN A 47 -45.17 62.85 25.98
C GLN A 47 -45.28 61.53 26.77
N SER A 48 -44.93 60.38 26.19
CA SER A 48 -44.78 59.12 26.94
C SER A 48 -43.33 59.00 27.44
N GLY A 49 -43.17 58.99 28.77
CA GLY A 49 -41.89 58.94 29.45
C GLY A 49 -41.13 57.62 29.26
N GLN A 50 -39.81 57.73 29.40
CA GLN A 50 -38.89 56.63 29.66
C GLN A 50 -39.35 55.80 30.87
N GLU A 51 -39.68 54.52 30.69
CA GLU A 51 -39.43 53.48 31.69
C GLU A 51 -39.05 52.15 31.02
N ALA A 52 -38.33 51.35 31.80
CA ALA A 52 -37.45 50.29 31.36
C ALA A 52 -38.16 49.01 30.85
N PHE A 53 -37.41 48.29 30.01
CA PHE A 53 -37.70 46.98 29.43
C PHE A 53 -38.34 45.96 30.41
N GLY A 54 -39.51 45.44 30.03
CA GLY A 54 -40.13 44.22 30.53
C GLY A 54 -40.93 43.55 29.41
N THR A 55 -40.64 42.28 29.14
CA THR A 55 -41.16 41.50 28.00
C THR A 55 -42.62 41.07 28.15
N SER A 56 -43.27 40.82 26.99
CA SER A 56 -44.59 40.20 26.77
C SER A 56 -45.81 41.13 26.75
N GLY A 57 -45.97 41.85 25.64
CA GLY A 57 -47.24 42.40 25.15
C GLY A 57 -47.01 43.01 23.76
N SER A 58 -47.78 42.60 22.74
CA SER A 58 -47.69 43.19 21.39
C SER A 58 -47.89 44.70 21.48
N ASP A 59 -46.96 45.47 20.93
CA ASP A 59 -46.89 46.93 20.96
C ASP A 59 -47.95 47.52 20.02
N ARG A 60 -49.22 47.38 20.40
CA ARG A 60 -50.39 47.79 19.61
C ARG A 60 -50.65 49.28 19.79
N LEU A 61 -50.37 50.06 18.74
CA LEU A 61 -50.73 51.48 18.66
C LEU A 61 -52.21 51.62 18.29
N THR A 62 -52.95 52.47 19.01
CA THR A 62 -54.36 52.79 18.77
C THR A 62 -54.56 54.31 18.67
N LEU A 63 -55.28 54.77 17.64
CA LEU A 63 -55.79 56.14 17.58
C LEU A 63 -57.32 56.14 17.58
N ASP A 64 -57.89 56.87 18.54
CA ASP A 64 -59.33 56.98 18.74
C ASP A 64 -59.90 58.19 17.98
N SER A 65 -60.83 57.93 17.05
CA SER A 65 -61.79 58.93 16.58
C SER A 65 -63.17 58.63 17.17
N ASP A 66 -64.05 59.63 17.24
CA ASP A 66 -65.42 59.45 17.76
C ASP A 66 -66.25 58.40 17.00
N ASN A 67 -65.79 57.96 15.81
CA ASN A 67 -66.53 57.07 14.90
C ASN A 67 -65.87 55.68 14.70
N PHE A 68 -64.54 55.57 14.66
CA PHE A 68 -63.81 54.28 14.64
C PHE A 68 -62.40 54.37 15.24
N LYS A 69 -61.87 53.23 15.70
CA LYS A 69 -60.54 53.03 16.28
C LYS A 69 -59.68 52.23 15.32
N ALA A 70 -58.52 52.76 14.93
CA ALA A 70 -57.56 52.07 14.06
C ALA A 70 -56.32 51.64 14.86
N SER A 71 -55.79 50.45 14.56
CA SER A 71 -54.58 49.93 15.18
C SER A 71 -53.70 49.08 14.25
N ILE A 72 -52.42 49.01 14.61
CA ILE A 72 -51.40 48.15 13.99
C ILE A 72 -50.70 47.31 15.07
N ASP A 73 -50.03 46.23 14.65
CA ASP A 73 -49.48 45.24 15.59
C ASP A 73 -48.08 45.57 16.14
N SER A 74 -47.37 46.53 15.54
CA SER A 74 -46.09 47.07 16.01
C SER A 74 -45.92 48.54 15.66
N SER A 75 -45.19 49.28 16.48
CA SER A 75 -44.79 50.69 16.26
C SER A 75 -43.44 50.84 15.54
N ILE A 76 -42.65 49.76 15.48
CA ILE A 76 -41.29 49.72 14.91
C ILE A 76 -41.19 48.54 13.93
N TYR A 77 -40.65 48.81 12.74
CA TYR A 77 -40.35 47.82 11.72
C TYR A 77 -38.91 47.98 11.25
N GLU A 78 -38.23 46.87 10.96
CA GLU A 78 -36.89 46.92 10.37
C GLU A 78 -36.96 47.23 8.88
N TYR A 79 -36.02 48.06 8.40
CA TYR A 79 -35.87 48.39 7.00
C TYR A 79 -35.53 47.15 6.17
N THR A 80 -36.38 46.80 5.22
CA THR A 80 -36.21 45.62 4.35
C THR A 80 -35.71 45.96 2.94
N GLY A 81 -35.70 47.25 2.57
CA GLY A 81 -35.45 47.69 1.18
C GLY A 81 -36.69 47.72 0.29
N ASP A 82 -37.83 47.21 0.77
CA ASP A 82 -39.11 47.19 0.08
C ASP A 82 -40.16 48.03 0.82
N VAL A 83 -41.32 48.21 0.18
CA VAL A 83 -42.48 48.89 0.79
C VAL A 83 -42.97 48.10 1.99
N ILE A 84 -43.11 48.76 3.14
CA ILE A 84 -43.65 48.19 4.39
C ILE A 84 -45.12 48.61 4.52
N THR A 85 -46.03 47.64 4.55
CA THR A 85 -47.47 47.85 4.72
C THR A 85 -47.98 47.04 5.90
N PRO A 86 -47.91 47.57 7.14
CA PRO A 86 -48.48 46.92 8.31
C PRO A 86 -49.98 46.69 8.15
N ASP A 87 -50.48 45.53 8.58
CA ASP A 87 -51.91 45.24 8.59
C ASP A 87 -52.64 46.17 9.57
N VAL A 88 -53.69 46.85 9.09
CA VAL A 88 -54.47 47.81 9.88
C VAL A 88 -55.80 47.19 10.29
N SER A 89 -56.02 47.07 11.60
CA SER A 89 -57.29 46.66 12.19
C SER A 89 -58.13 47.89 12.51
N VAL A 90 -59.39 47.93 12.06
CA VAL A 90 -60.31 49.04 12.34
C VAL A 90 -61.58 48.54 13.00
N LEU A 91 -61.95 49.13 14.13
CA LEU A 91 -63.13 48.81 14.93
C LEU A 91 -64.04 50.02 15.06
N THR A 92 -65.35 49.86 15.14
CA THR A 92 -66.25 50.94 15.56
C THR A 92 -65.93 51.37 17.00
N ALA A 93 -66.40 52.56 17.41
CA ALA A 93 -66.32 52.98 18.83
C ALA A 93 -66.99 51.97 19.79
N SER A 94 -67.95 51.17 19.31
CA SER A 94 -68.63 50.09 20.04
C SER A 94 -67.94 48.73 19.96
N GLY A 95 -66.82 48.60 19.24
CA GLY A 95 -65.99 47.39 19.17
C GLY A 95 -66.31 46.40 18.05
N SER A 96 -67.12 46.78 17.05
CA SER A 96 -67.40 45.93 15.87
C SER A 96 -66.31 46.07 14.81
N VAL A 97 -65.88 44.98 14.17
CA VAL A 97 -64.86 45.00 13.11
C VAL A 97 -65.42 45.62 11.83
N LEU A 98 -64.67 46.57 11.27
CA LEU A 98 -64.95 47.20 9.98
C LEU A 98 -64.21 46.47 8.85
N ALA A 99 -64.75 46.50 7.64
CA ALA A 99 -64.18 45.81 6.48
C ALA A 99 -63.40 46.78 5.56
N SER A 100 -62.12 46.47 5.31
CA SER A 100 -61.29 47.19 4.34
C SER A 100 -61.87 47.09 2.92
N GLY A 101 -61.86 48.21 2.19
CA GLY A 101 -62.47 48.37 0.87
C GLY A 101 -63.99 48.57 0.85
N ILE A 102 -64.66 48.43 2.01
CA ILE A 102 -66.11 48.65 2.16
C ILE A 102 -66.38 49.81 3.11
N ASP A 103 -65.88 49.70 4.34
CA ASP A 103 -66.09 50.67 5.42
C ASP A 103 -64.94 51.66 5.58
N TYR A 104 -63.75 51.30 5.10
CA TYR A 104 -62.57 52.16 5.07
C TYR A 104 -61.59 51.72 3.98
N GLU A 105 -60.67 52.61 3.59
CA GLU A 105 -59.47 52.30 2.81
C GLU A 105 -58.22 52.74 3.58
N VAL A 106 -57.07 52.16 3.23
CA VAL A 106 -55.78 52.46 3.86
C VAL A 106 -54.80 52.93 2.80
N THR A 107 -54.12 54.04 3.09
CA THR A 107 -53.04 54.58 2.29
C THR A 107 -51.78 54.73 3.13
N TYR A 108 -50.62 54.56 2.52
CA TYR A 108 -49.31 54.65 3.18
C TYR A 108 -48.46 55.69 2.49
N SER A 109 -47.65 56.44 3.25
CA SER A 109 -46.59 57.30 2.73
C SER A 109 -45.31 57.12 3.53
N ASP A 110 -44.17 57.45 2.90
CA ASP A 110 -42.84 57.41 3.51
C ASP A 110 -42.48 56.02 4.11
N ASN A 111 -43.05 54.97 3.53
CA ASN A 111 -43.05 53.61 4.07
C ASN A 111 -42.04 52.67 3.40
N VAL A 112 -40.92 53.23 2.94
CA VAL A 112 -39.80 52.48 2.35
C VAL A 112 -38.50 52.81 3.10
N ALA A 113 -38.10 54.08 3.11
CA ALA A 113 -36.84 54.51 3.72
C ALA A 113 -36.90 54.46 5.27
N PRO A 114 -35.75 54.30 5.96
CA PRO A 114 -35.70 54.51 7.40
C PRO A 114 -36.18 55.91 7.80
N GLY A 115 -37.06 56.00 8.79
CA GLY A 115 -37.73 57.23 9.20
C GLY A 115 -39.17 56.99 9.67
N CYS A 116 -39.92 58.06 9.89
CA CYS A 116 -41.31 58.00 10.30
C CYS A 116 -42.23 57.82 9.08
N ALA A 117 -42.91 56.67 9.01
CA ALA A 117 -43.89 56.36 7.98
C ALA A 117 -45.31 56.69 8.46
N THR A 118 -46.18 57.09 7.54
CA THR A 118 -47.57 57.46 7.85
C THR A 118 -48.57 56.47 7.24
N ILE A 119 -49.55 56.08 8.05
CA ILE A 119 -50.73 55.32 7.63
C ILE A 119 -51.93 56.23 7.76
N ARG A 120 -52.70 56.40 6.68
CA ARG A 120 -53.96 57.12 6.69
C ARG A 120 -55.10 56.15 6.38
N VAL A 121 -56.05 56.07 7.32
CA VAL A 121 -57.29 55.30 7.22
C VAL A 121 -58.41 56.27 6.88
N ASN A 122 -58.97 56.13 5.67
CA ASN A 122 -60.09 56.96 5.24
C ASN A 122 -61.38 56.13 5.32
N GLY A 123 -62.36 56.58 6.11
CA GLY A 123 -63.67 55.95 6.16
C GLY A 123 -64.39 56.05 4.82
N LEU A 124 -65.11 54.99 4.47
CA LEU A 124 -65.93 54.84 3.27
C LEU A 124 -67.40 54.63 3.67
N GLY A 125 -68.31 54.81 2.71
CA GLY A 125 -69.74 54.57 2.94
C GLY A 125 -70.31 55.39 4.10
N ASN A 126 -70.84 54.72 5.12
CA ASN A 126 -71.42 55.36 6.32
C ASN A 126 -70.39 56.07 7.20
N TYR A 127 -69.10 55.79 6.99
CA TYR A 127 -67.97 56.39 7.69
C TYR A 127 -67.25 57.42 6.83
N ALA A 128 -67.83 57.80 5.67
CA ALA A 128 -67.25 58.79 4.77
C ALA A 128 -67.02 60.14 5.46
N GLY A 129 -65.82 60.70 5.28
CA GLY A 129 -65.39 61.95 5.90
C GLY A 129 -64.69 61.77 7.26
N VAL A 130 -64.66 60.56 7.81
CA VAL A 130 -63.86 60.24 9.00
C VAL A 130 -62.48 59.76 8.56
N THR A 131 -61.43 60.32 9.16
CA THR A 131 -60.04 59.91 8.90
C THR A 131 -59.31 59.64 10.21
N SER A 132 -58.46 58.61 10.22
CA SER A 132 -57.52 58.34 11.31
C SER A 132 -56.10 58.23 10.75
N GLN A 133 -55.12 58.68 11.51
CA GLN A 133 -53.72 58.69 11.10
C GLN A 133 -52.86 57.95 12.13
N LEU A 134 -52.21 56.88 11.71
CA LEU A 134 -51.22 56.17 12.52
C LEU A 134 -49.83 56.45 11.95
N SER A 135 -48.81 56.28 12.78
CA SER A 135 -47.41 56.35 12.38
C SER A 135 -46.64 55.15 12.90
N PHE A 136 -45.58 54.78 12.19
CA PHE A 136 -44.64 53.75 12.62
C PHE A 136 -43.23 54.14 12.20
N GLN A 137 -42.24 53.66 12.97
CA GLN A 137 -40.83 53.91 12.70
C GLN A 137 -40.24 52.77 11.87
N ILE A 138 -39.56 53.13 10.78
CA ILE A 138 -38.70 52.21 10.02
C ILE A 138 -37.27 52.42 10.50
N VAL A 139 -36.73 51.44 11.20
CA VAL A 139 -35.37 51.50 11.73
C VAL A 139 -34.41 50.70 10.87
N ARG A 140 -33.17 51.14 10.77
CA ARG A 140 -32.11 50.36 10.13
C ARG A 140 -31.92 49.03 10.86
N SER A 141 -31.63 47.98 10.11
CA SER A 141 -31.10 46.73 10.68
C SER A 141 -29.78 47.01 11.39
N SER A 142 -29.50 46.24 12.44
CA SER A 142 -28.29 46.42 13.27
C SER A 142 -26.98 46.28 12.47
N ASP A 143 -27.01 45.52 11.38
CA ASP A 143 -25.88 45.30 10.48
C ASP A 143 -25.77 46.33 9.34
N ASN A 144 -26.80 47.17 9.13
CA ASN A 144 -26.85 48.23 8.12
C ASN A 144 -26.53 47.79 6.68
N ASN A 145 -26.72 46.50 6.36
CA ASN A 145 -26.28 45.92 5.09
C ASN A 145 -27.22 46.17 3.92
N ILE A 146 -28.44 46.67 4.13
CA ILE A 146 -29.38 46.99 3.04
C ILE A 146 -29.13 48.43 2.57
N ALA A 147 -28.97 48.62 1.26
CA ALA A 147 -28.75 49.95 0.69
C ALA A 147 -29.97 50.86 0.93
N LEU A 148 -29.72 52.13 1.27
CA LEU A 148 -30.78 53.14 1.27
C LEU A 148 -31.36 53.34 -0.14
N PRO A 149 -32.60 53.85 -0.25
CA PRO A 149 -33.22 54.14 -1.54
C PRO A 149 -32.32 54.96 -2.45
N GLY A 150 -32.30 54.60 -3.72
CA GLY A 150 -31.33 55.09 -4.67
C GLY A 150 -31.51 54.51 -6.07
N SER A 151 -30.58 54.88 -6.94
CA SER A 151 -30.57 54.45 -8.33
C SER A 151 -29.16 54.11 -8.79
N TRP A 152 -29.03 53.04 -9.58
CA TRP A 152 -27.80 52.75 -10.31
C TRP A 152 -27.45 53.88 -11.28
N ALA A 153 -26.20 54.32 -11.25
CA ALA A 153 -25.64 55.32 -12.15
C ALA A 153 -24.35 54.78 -12.79
N TYR A 154 -24.05 55.21 -14.01
CA TYR A 154 -22.88 54.76 -14.77
C TYR A 154 -21.99 55.94 -15.13
N GLN A 155 -20.72 55.87 -14.74
CA GLN A 155 -19.73 56.92 -14.99
C GLN A 155 -18.34 56.31 -15.16
N ASN A 156 -17.53 56.86 -16.06
CA ASN A 156 -16.14 56.42 -16.28
C ASN A 156 -15.97 54.91 -16.52
N GLY A 157 -16.96 54.27 -17.14
CA GLY A 157 -16.93 52.84 -17.41
C GLY A 157 -17.38 51.94 -16.24
N LYS A 158 -17.81 52.51 -15.11
CA LYS A 158 -18.17 51.78 -13.89
C LYS A 158 -19.55 52.16 -13.36
N TRP A 159 -20.21 51.20 -12.71
CA TRP A 159 -21.49 51.40 -12.03
C TRP A 159 -21.26 51.89 -10.59
N TRP A 160 -22.17 52.70 -10.07
CA TRP A 160 -22.22 53.12 -8.67
C TRP A 160 -23.66 53.34 -8.21
N TRP A 161 -23.91 53.30 -6.91
CA TRP A 161 -25.25 53.50 -6.33
C TRP A 161 -25.40 54.92 -5.78
N ARG A 162 -26.32 55.70 -6.35
CA ARG A 162 -26.60 57.06 -5.92
C ARG A 162 -27.80 57.06 -4.98
N TYR A 163 -27.60 57.43 -3.73
CA TYR A 163 -28.71 57.59 -2.78
C TYR A 163 -29.63 58.75 -3.16
N GLU A 164 -30.92 58.62 -2.90
CA GLU A 164 -31.92 59.68 -3.13
C GLU A 164 -31.67 60.91 -2.26
N ALA A 165 -31.27 60.70 -1.01
CA ALA A 165 -30.87 61.76 -0.08
C ALA A 165 -29.50 62.39 -0.38
N GLY A 166 -28.81 61.93 -1.44
CA GLY A 166 -27.46 62.33 -1.81
C GLY A 166 -26.37 61.48 -1.16
N GLY A 167 -25.19 61.46 -1.79
CA GLY A 167 -24.07 60.60 -1.41
C GLY A 167 -24.10 59.22 -2.06
N TRP A 168 -23.14 58.38 -1.67
CA TRP A 168 -22.94 57.03 -2.23
C TRP A 168 -22.26 56.10 -1.20
N PRO A 169 -22.41 54.78 -1.32
CA PRO A 169 -21.66 53.81 -0.52
C PRO A 169 -20.19 53.74 -0.95
N SER A 170 -19.29 53.44 -0.01
CA SER A 170 -17.86 53.26 -0.29
C SER A 170 -17.22 52.29 0.70
N ASN A 171 -16.30 51.45 0.23
CA ASN A 171 -15.61 50.41 1.00
C ASN A 171 -16.56 49.49 1.78
N CYS A 172 -17.70 49.12 1.22
CA CYS A 172 -18.69 48.31 1.91
C CYS A 172 -19.43 47.35 0.99
N PHE A 173 -19.98 46.30 1.60
CA PHE A 173 -21.00 45.47 0.99
C PHE A 173 -22.38 46.07 1.25
N LEU A 174 -23.27 45.99 0.26
CA LEU A 174 -24.69 46.31 0.41
C LEU A 174 -25.57 45.36 -0.39
N SER A 175 -26.71 45.01 0.19
CA SER A 175 -27.82 44.33 -0.48
C SER A 175 -28.73 45.35 -1.15
N ILE A 176 -28.98 45.15 -2.44
CA ILE A 176 -29.90 45.93 -3.27
C ILE A 176 -30.84 44.94 -3.93
N ARG A 177 -32.13 44.96 -3.56
CA ARG A 177 -33.17 44.07 -4.11
C ARG A 177 -32.79 42.58 -4.01
N GLY A 178 -32.22 42.19 -2.87
CA GLY A 178 -31.84 40.81 -2.57
C GLY A 178 -30.49 40.35 -3.16
N ALA A 179 -29.82 41.16 -3.97
CA ALA A 179 -28.47 40.87 -4.47
C ALA A 179 -27.42 41.70 -3.71
N GLU A 180 -26.27 41.10 -3.40
CA GLU A 180 -25.18 41.75 -2.68
C GLU A 180 -24.15 42.34 -3.65
N TYR A 181 -23.64 43.53 -3.32
CA TYR A 181 -22.70 44.30 -4.13
C TYR A 181 -21.59 44.87 -3.24
N TYR A 182 -20.36 44.92 -3.75
CA TYR A 182 -19.26 45.60 -3.07
C TYR A 182 -18.93 46.91 -3.77
N PHE A 183 -18.87 48.01 -3.00
CA PHE A 183 -18.45 49.32 -3.49
C PHE A 183 -17.04 49.63 -3.01
N ASP A 184 -16.15 50.02 -3.93
CA ASP A 184 -14.77 50.35 -3.62
C ASP A 184 -14.64 51.70 -2.88
N SER A 185 -13.40 52.14 -2.62
CA SER A 185 -13.12 53.38 -1.90
C SER A 185 -13.62 54.64 -2.60
N GLU A 186 -13.85 54.56 -3.91
CA GLU A 186 -14.38 55.65 -4.73
C GLU A 186 -15.91 55.55 -4.89
N GLY A 187 -16.49 54.43 -4.45
CA GLY A 187 -17.92 54.16 -4.51
C GLY A 187 -18.40 53.44 -5.76
N TYR A 188 -17.49 52.90 -6.56
CA TYR A 188 -17.85 52.11 -7.73
C TYR A 188 -18.06 50.65 -7.36
N ALA A 189 -19.07 50.01 -7.96
CA ALA A 189 -19.38 48.61 -7.77
C ALA A 189 -18.33 47.71 -8.44
N ALA A 190 -17.87 46.69 -7.71
CA ALA A 190 -16.89 45.74 -8.21
C ALA A 190 -17.44 44.86 -9.34
N THR A 191 -16.56 44.43 -10.23
CA THR A 191 -16.79 43.41 -11.27
C THR A 191 -15.55 42.52 -11.35
N GLY A 192 -15.74 41.26 -11.75
CA GLY A 192 -14.64 40.29 -11.85
C GLY A 192 -14.03 39.95 -10.48
N TRP A 193 -12.77 39.53 -10.51
CA TRP A 193 -12.03 39.14 -9.31
C TRP A 193 -11.58 40.34 -8.49
N LYS A 194 -11.83 40.32 -7.18
CA LYS A 194 -11.39 41.35 -6.24
C LYS A 194 -10.83 40.71 -4.98
N TYR A 195 -9.63 41.13 -4.58
CA TYR A 195 -9.06 40.73 -3.30
C TYR A 195 -9.51 41.67 -2.19
N LEU A 196 -10.14 41.12 -1.16
CA LEU A 196 -10.64 41.80 0.03
C LEU A 196 -9.89 41.29 1.27
N ASN A 197 -10.33 41.68 2.46
CA ASN A 197 -9.66 41.37 3.73
C ASN A 197 -9.63 39.87 4.06
N ASP A 198 -10.63 39.11 3.62
CA ASP A 198 -10.78 37.68 3.88
C ASP A 198 -10.51 36.78 2.66
N GLY A 199 -10.11 37.35 1.52
CA GLY A 199 -9.63 36.59 0.37
C GLY A 199 -10.06 37.14 -0.99
N TRP A 200 -10.03 36.28 -2.01
CA TRP A 200 -10.53 36.61 -3.34
C TRP A 200 -12.05 36.44 -3.41
N HIS A 201 -12.74 37.40 -4.00
CA HIS A 201 -14.18 37.37 -4.27
C HIS A 201 -14.41 37.54 -5.76
N LEU A 202 -15.52 37.01 -6.25
CA LEU A 202 -15.89 37.12 -7.66
C LEU A 202 -17.22 37.87 -7.79
N PHE A 203 -17.20 38.90 -8.64
CA PHE A 203 -18.39 39.69 -8.96
C PHE A 203 -18.74 39.48 -10.44
N SER A 204 -20.03 39.29 -10.73
CA SER A 204 -20.52 39.18 -12.09
C SER A 204 -20.31 40.47 -12.89
N ASN A 205 -20.52 40.41 -14.21
CA ASN A 205 -20.52 41.60 -15.07
C ASN A 205 -21.64 42.61 -14.70
N SER A 206 -22.68 42.14 -14.01
CA SER A 206 -23.76 42.97 -13.46
C SER A 206 -23.48 43.41 -12.02
N CYS A 207 -22.21 43.33 -11.58
CA CYS A 207 -21.70 43.70 -10.26
C CYS A 207 -22.16 42.85 -9.06
N ALA A 208 -23.09 41.89 -9.26
CA ALA A 208 -23.55 41.04 -8.17
C ALA A 208 -22.42 40.14 -7.65
N HIS A 209 -22.29 40.07 -6.32
CA HIS A 209 -21.35 39.19 -5.61
C HIS A 209 -21.76 37.73 -5.78
N LEU A 210 -20.85 36.91 -6.31
CA LEU A 210 -21.12 35.49 -6.55
C LEU A 210 -20.72 34.66 -5.33
N LYS A 211 -21.56 33.67 -5.00
CA LYS A 211 -21.35 32.67 -3.96
C LYS A 211 -21.62 31.27 -4.53
N GLY A 212 -21.06 30.23 -3.92
CA GLY A 212 -21.12 28.86 -4.43
C GLY A 212 -20.30 28.66 -5.72
N TRP A 213 -20.75 27.76 -6.59
CA TRP A 213 -20.07 27.45 -7.86
C TRP A 213 -20.17 28.59 -8.87
N ALA A 214 -19.02 29.03 -9.39
CA ALA A 214 -18.95 30.05 -10.44
C ALA A 214 -18.02 29.62 -11.58
N ALA A 215 -18.50 29.77 -12.82
CA ALA A 215 -17.72 29.51 -14.02
C ALA A 215 -17.22 30.81 -14.64
N THR A 216 -15.91 30.94 -14.82
CA THR A 216 -15.29 32.09 -15.49
C THR A 216 -14.00 31.68 -16.20
N GLY A 217 -13.76 32.25 -17.39
CA GLY A 217 -12.56 31.92 -18.19
C GLY A 217 -12.43 30.43 -18.57
N GLY A 218 -13.54 29.71 -18.65
CA GLY A 218 -13.56 28.27 -18.95
C GLY A 218 -13.18 27.36 -17.78
N ARG A 219 -13.12 27.89 -16.55
CA ARG A 219 -12.81 27.13 -15.33
C ARG A 219 -13.89 27.33 -14.28
N TRP A 220 -14.01 26.36 -13.38
CA TRP A 220 -14.91 26.43 -12.22
C TRP A 220 -14.17 26.82 -10.96
N PHE A 221 -14.81 27.59 -10.11
CA PHE A 221 -14.34 28.04 -8.81
C PHE A 221 -15.46 27.85 -7.80
N TYR A 222 -15.12 27.69 -6.53
CA TYR A 222 -16.09 27.67 -5.44
C TYR A 222 -15.85 28.85 -4.49
N LEU A 223 -16.90 29.63 -4.29
CA LEU A 223 -16.94 30.81 -3.44
C LEU A 223 -17.75 30.41 -2.20
N ASP A 224 -17.24 30.71 -1.00
CA ASP A 224 -17.93 30.39 0.25
C ASP A 224 -19.39 30.88 0.21
N GLU A 225 -20.35 30.02 0.58
CA GLU A 225 -21.77 30.38 0.47
C GLU A 225 -22.20 31.47 1.46
N THR A 226 -21.43 31.69 2.52
CA THR A 226 -21.69 32.73 3.51
C THR A 226 -20.93 34.00 3.16
N SER A 227 -19.59 33.94 3.12
CA SER A 227 -18.74 35.12 2.94
C SER A 227 -18.50 35.49 1.47
N GLY A 228 -18.65 34.54 0.54
CA GLY A 228 -18.27 34.70 -0.87
C GLY A 228 -16.76 34.65 -1.13
N SER A 229 -15.94 34.34 -0.13
CA SER A 229 -14.49 34.21 -0.33
C SER A 229 -14.15 32.90 -1.03
N MET A 230 -13.27 32.96 -2.03
CA MET A 230 -12.85 31.85 -2.87
C MET A 230 -12.11 30.79 -2.06
N LYS A 231 -12.51 29.53 -2.21
CA LYS A 231 -11.85 28.39 -1.61
C LYS A 231 -10.70 27.88 -2.47
N THR A 232 -9.74 27.21 -1.83
CA THR A 232 -8.66 26.44 -2.44
C THR A 232 -8.48 25.12 -1.67
N GLY A 233 -7.81 24.15 -2.27
CA GLY A 233 -7.63 22.82 -1.69
C GLY A 233 -8.89 21.95 -1.76
N TRP A 234 -8.99 20.99 -0.85
CA TRP A 234 -10.14 20.10 -0.74
C TRP A 234 -11.35 20.83 -0.16
N VAL A 235 -12.50 20.71 -0.83
CA VAL A 235 -13.78 21.27 -0.38
C VAL A 235 -14.84 20.17 -0.42
N LEU A 236 -15.60 20.05 0.68
CA LEU A 236 -16.75 19.15 0.80
C LEU A 236 -18.03 19.94 0.57
N ILE A 237 -18.82 19.54 -0.42
CA ILE A 237 -20.06 20.21 -0.85
C ILE A 237 -21.08 19.12 -1.11
N ASP A 238 -22.23 19.15 -0.42
CA ASP A 238 -23.30 18.15 -0.54
C ASP A 238 -22.77 16.70 -0.51
N ASP A 239 -22.01 16.37 0.54
CA ASP A 239 -21.35 15.07 0.76
C ASP A 239 -20.35 14.64 -0.34
N SER A 240 -19.98 15.55 -1.24
CA SER A 240 -19.06 15.31 -2.34
C SER A 240 -17.78 16.12 -2.22
N TRP A 241 -16.63 15.46 -2.40
CA TRP A 241 -15.32 16.10 -2.35
C TRP A 241 -14.90 16.61 -3.72
N TYR A 242 -14.36 17.83 -3.74
CA TYR A 242 -13.77 18.49 -4.91
C TYR A 242 -12.40 19.02 -4.52
N TYR A 243 -11.51 19.18 -5.50
CA TYR A 243 -10.21 19.81 -5.30
C TYR A 243 -10.06 21.06 -6.15
N LEU A 244 -9.79 22.20 -5.49
CA LEU A 244 -9.47 23.46 -6.14
C LEU A 244 -7.97 23.71 -6.01
N ASP A 245 -7.29 24.05 -7.11
CA ASP A 245 -5.86 24.32 -7.08
C ASP A 245 -5.52 25.63 -6.33
N SER A 246 -4.24 26.00 -6.29
CA SER A 246 -3.79 27.23 -5.64
C SER A 246 -4.33 28.51 -6.27
N SER A 247 -4.84 28.46 -7.50
CA SER A 247 -5.55 29.56 -8.16
C SER A 247 -7.06 29.55 -7.88
N GLY A 248 -7.56 28.53 -7.18
CA GLY A 248 -8.98 28.29 -6.93
C GLY A 248 -9.70 27.55 -8.06
N ALA A 249 -9.00 27.20 -9.14
CA ALA A 249 -9.61 26.51 -10.26
C ALA A 249 -9.82 25.02 -9.91
N MET A 250 -11.03 24.53 -10.15
CA MET A 250 -11.41 23.14 -9.92
C MET A 250 -10.61 22.21 -10.82
N GLN A 251 -10.04 21.18 -10.21
CA GLN A 251 -9.30 20.13 -10.91
C GLN A 251 -10.23 18.98 -11.34
N THR A 252 -9.88 18.38 -12.47
CA THR A 252 -10.53 17.18 -13.03
C THR A 252 -9.45 16.24 -13.54
N GLY A 253 -9.73 14.95 -13.59
CA GLY A 253 -8.79 13.91 -14.01
C GLY A 253 -7.84 13.48 -12.90
N TRP A 254 -6.66 13.00 -13.28
CA TRP A 254 -5.64 12.53 -12.34
C TRP A 254 -5.02 13.68 -11.55
N LEU A 255 -5.01 13.56 -10.23
CA LEU A 255 -4.40 14.52 -9.32
C LEU A 255 -3.38 13.80 -8.43
N LEU A 256 -2.15 14.30 -8.40
CA LEU A 256 -1.10 13.84 -7.49
C LEU A 256 -0.87 14.88 -6.40
N LEU A 257 -1.14 14.52 -5.14
CA LEU A 257 -0.83 15.33 -3.98
C LEU A 257 0.18 14.60 -3.10
N GLY A 258 1.38 15.16 -2.96
CA GLY A 258 2.49 14.47 -2.31
C GLY A 258 2.84 13.20 -3.08
N ASN A 259 2.60 12.04 -2.47
CA ASN A 259 2.80 10.71 -3.06
C ASN A 259 1.49 9.95 -3.29
N THR A 260 0.34 10.62 -3.18
CA THR A 260 -0.98 9.99 -3.27
C THR A 260 -1.69 10.45 -4.53
N TRP A 261 -2.13 9.48 -5.32
CA TRP A 261 -2.95 9.71 -6.51
C TRP A 261 -4.43 9.72 -6.15
N TYR A 262 -5.16 10.61 -6.80
CA TYR A 262 -6.62 10.75 -6.75
C TYR A 262 -7.14 10.83 -8.18
N TRP A 263 -8.40 10.46 -8.38
CA TRP A 263 -9.11 10.70 -9.62
C TRP A 263 -10.30 11.60 -9.35
N LEU A 264 -10.37 12.71 -10.07
CA LEU A 264 -11.49 13.62 -10.07
C LEU A 264 -12.26 13.34 -11.37
N GLU A 265 -13.52 12.97 -11.27
CA GLU A 265 -14.39 12.74 -12.43
C GLU A 265 -14.50 14.03 -13.28
N PRO A 266 -14.99 13.95 -14.52
CA PRO A 266 -15.14 15.15 -15.37
C PRO A 266 -15.99 16.27 -14.75
N SER A 267 -16.86 15.94 -13.79
CA SER A 267 -17.65 16.87 -12.98
C SER A 267 -16.87 17.53 -11.83
N GLY A 268 -15.63 17.09 -11.57
CA GLY A 268 -14.80 17.48 -10.43
C GLY A 268 -14.97 16.61 -9.18
N LEU A 269 -15.94 15.69 -9.18
CA LEU A 269 -16.21 14.79 -8.06
C LEU A 269 -15.02 13.86 -7.81
N MET A 270 -14.56 13.78 -6.57
CA MET A 270 -13.54 12.81 -6.17
C MET A 270 -14.07 11.38 -6.22
N ALA A 271 -13.41 10.51 -6.96
CA ALA A 271 -13.77 9.11 -7.04
C ALA A 271 -13.41 8.32 -5.78
N THR A 272 -14.27 7.37 -5.44
CA THR A 272 -14.10 6.36 -4.39
C THR A 272 -14.53 4.99 -4.92
N GLY A 273 -14.02 3.90 -4.35
CA GLY A 273 -14.27 2.53 -4.81
C GLY A 273 -13.70 2.24 -6.19
N PHE A 274 -14.27 1.24 -6.88
CA PHE A 274 -13.83 0.84 -8.21
C PHE A 274 -14.27 1.83 -9.30
N ARG A 275 -13.34 2.21 -10.18
CA ARG A 275 -13.61 3.09 -11.34
C ARG A 275 -12.85 2.62 -12.58
N LEU A 276 -13.52 2.67 -13.72
CA LEU A 276 -12.91 2.46 -15.02
C LEU A 276 -12.40 3.80 -15.54
N VAL A 277 -11.08 3.93 -15.72
CA VAL A 277 -10.44 5.15 -16.21
C VAL A 277 -9.65 4.77 -17.46
N ASN A 278 -10.05 5.33 -18.62
CA ASN A 278 -9.42 5.09 -19.92
C ASN A 278 -9.24 3.61 -20.29
N GLY A 279 -10.16 2.75 -19.87
CA GLY A 279 -10.15 1.31 -20.17
C GLY A 279 -9.42 0.43 -19.14
N SER A 280 -8.73 1.03 -18.16
CA SER A 280 -8.12 0.31 -17.04
C SER A 280 -8.96 0.47 -15.77
N LEU A 281 -9.08 -0.60 -14.99
CA LEU A 281 -9.81 -0.57 -13.71
C LEU A 281 -8.88 -0.13 -12.58
N TYR A 282 -9.36 0.76 -11.73
CA TYR A 282 -8.67 1.29 -10.55
C TYR A 282 -9.56 1.17 -9.33
N HIS A 283 -8.96 1.22 -8.15
CA HIS A 283 -9.67 1.32 -6.88
C HIS A 283 -9.17 2.54 -6.10
N PHE A 284 -10.10 3.30 -5.52
CA PHE A 284 -9.84 4.44 -4.66
C PHE A 284 -10.44 4.17 -3.28
N SER A 285 -9.72 4.47 -2.20
CA SER A 285 -10.26 4.35 -0.84
C SER A 285 -11.42 5.33 -0.61
N GLU A 286 -12.08 5.25 0.55
CA GLU A 286 -13.09 6.23 0.98
C GLU A 286 -12.53 7.67 1.05
N SER A 287 -11.23 7.81 1.33
CA SER A 287 -10.52 9.09 1.29
C SER A 287 -10.10 9.53 -0.12
N GLY A 288 -10.48 8.78 -1.15
CA GLY A 288 -10.13 9.01 -2.55
C GLY A 288 -8.71 8.61 -2.95
N SER A 289 -7.94 8.02 -2.05
CA SER A 289 -6.55 7.62 -2.32
C SER A 289 -6.53 6.39 -3.21
N MET A 290 -5.82 6.45 -4.33
CA MET A 290 -5.65 5.31 -5.24
C MET A 290 -4.93 4.16 -4.54
N SER A 291 -5.48 2.95 -4.63
CA SER A 291 -4.87 1.74 -4.10
C SER A 291 -3.77 1.21 -5.04
N SER A 292 -2.59 0.94 -4.48
CA SER A 292 -1.42 0.42 -5.20
C SER A 292 -0.89 -0.86 -4.53
N GLY A 293 -0.55 -1.88 -5.31
CA GLY A 293 -0.08 -3.17 -4.77
C GLY A 293 -1.22 -3.99 -4.17
N TRP A 294 -0.93 -4.78 -3.14
CA TRP A 294 -1.95 -5.56 -2.43
C TRP A 294 -2.80 -4.67 -1.53
N PHE A 295 -4.13 -4.80 -1.61
CA PHE A 295 -5.07 -4.12 -0.75
C PHE A 295 -6.32 -4.98 -0.52
N ILE A 296 -7.06 -4.68 0.55
CA ILE A 296 -8.30 -5.36 0.89
C ILE A 296 -9.49 -4.42 0.68
N ASN A 297 -10.57 -4.94 0.11
CA ASN A 297 -11.84 -4.24 -0.02
C ASN A 297 -12.99 -5.22 0.20
N ASP A 298 -13.88 -4.91 1.14
CA ASP A 298 -15.03 -5.76 1.52
C ASP A 298 -14.65 -7.23 1.81
N GLY A 299 -13.57 -7.42 2.57
CA GLY A 299 -13.07 -8.74 2.97
C GLY A 299 -12.32 -9.52 1.88
N ALA A 300 -12.29 -9.05 0.63
CA ALA A 300 -11.54 -9.68 -0.45
C ALA A 300 -10.21 -8.96 -0.73
N TRP A 301 -9.16 -9.72 -1.04
CA TRP A 301 -7.87 -9.17 -1.47
C TRP A 301 -7.87 -8.84 -2.96
N TYR A 302 -7.20 -7.76 -3.31
CA TYR A 302 -6.98 -7.32 -4.68
C TYR A 302 -5.51 -6.93 -4.83
N CYS A 303 -5.01 -6.93 -6.07
CA CYS A 303 -3.67 -6.43 -6.35
C CYS A 303 -3.69 -5.51 -7.56
N SER A 304 -3.09 -4.33 -7.43
CA SER A 304 -2.82 -3.44 -8.56
C SER A 304 -1.33 -3.39 -8.92
N ASN A 305 -1.04 -2.96 -10.15
CA ASN A 305 0.33 -2.66 -10.57
C ASN A 305 0.83 -1.33 -9.97
N ALA A 306 2.08 -0.96 -10.26
CA ALA A 306 2.67 0.28 -9.75
C ALA A 306 1.96 1.55 -10.23
N SER A 307 1.23 1.48 -11.35
CA SER A 307 0.41 2.56 -11.88
C SER A 307 -1.01 2.56 -11.30
N GLY A 308 -1.36 1.61 -10.43
CA GLY A 308 -2.67 1.49 -9.78
C GLY A 308 -3.71 0.67 -10.55
N GLU A 309 -3.37 0.15 -11.73
CA GLU A 309 -4.30 -0.66 -12.52
C GLU A 309 -4.46 -2.03 -11.86
N ILE A 310 -5.72 -2.43 -11.67
CA ILE A 310 -6.07 -3.71 -11.06
C ILE A 310 -5.62 -4.87 -11.96
N ARG A 311 -4.98 -5.86 -11.33
CA ARG A 311 -4.54 -7.10 -11.99
C ARG A 311 -5.66 -8.12 -12.00
N THR A 312 -5.70 -8.94 -13.05
CA THR A 312 -6.58 -10.10 -13.19
C THR A 312 -5.79 -11.29 -13.73
N GLY A 313 -6.31 -12.50 -13.56
CA GLY A 313 -5.68 -13.75 -13.94
C GLY A 313 -4.53 -14.18 -13.04
N TRP A 314 -3.63 -15.01 -13.57
CA TRP A 314 -2.47 -15.52 -12.86
C TRP A 314 -1.44 -14.42 -12.61
N PHE A 315 -0.99 -14.30 -11.36
CA PHE A 315 -0.05 -13.28 -10.92
C PHE A 315 1.05 -13.88 -10.04
N TYR A 316 2.31 -13.72 -10.45
CA TYR A 316 3.46 -14.17 -9.67
C TYR A 316 4.00 -13.04 -8.78
N ASN A 317 4.05 -13.27 -7.47
CA ASN A 317 4.52 -12.31 -6.49
C ASN A 317 5.20 -12.99 -5.30
N GLY A 318 6.31 -12.44 -4.81
CA GLY A 318 6.91 -12.89 -3.55
C GLY A 318 7.28 -14.38 -3.47
N SER A 319 7.62 -15.02 -4.60
CA SER A 319 7.90 -16.46 -4.78
C SER A 319 6.70 -17.40 -5.01
N SER A 320 5.48 -16.89 -5.03
CA SER A 320 4.27 -17.70 -5.23
C SER A 320 3.39 -17.15 -6.36
N TRP A 321 2.56 -18.03 -6.92
CA TRP A 321 1.50 -17.63 -7.85
C TRP A 321 0.20 -17.41 -7.11
N TYR A 322 -0.59 -16.46 -7.59
CA TYR A 322 -1.92 -16.11 -7.11
C TYR A 322 -2.86 -16.07 -8.32
N LEU A 323 -4.16 -16.22 -8.08
CA LEU A 323 -5.18 -16.12 -9.12
C LEU A 323 -6.17 -15.01 -8.75
N LEU A 324 -6.28 -14.01 -9.61
CA LEU A 324 -7.17 -12.86 -9.44
C LEU A 324 -8.34 -12.97 -10.42
N ASP A 325 -9.57 -12.94 -9.92
CA ASP A 325 -10.77 -13.22 -10.73
C ASP A 325 -11.08 -12.10 -11.74
N PRO A 326 -10.94 -12.34 -13.06
CA PRO A 326 -11.28 -11.33 -14.06
C PRO A 326 -12.77 -10.99 -14.10
N ASN A 327 -13.65 -11.87 -13.60
CA ASN A 327 -15.09 -11.65 -13.58
C ASN A 327 -15.58 -10.92 -12.33
N ASN A 328 -14.70 -10.74 -11.33
CA ASN A 328 -15.00 -10.05 -10.09
C ASN A 328 -13.92 -9.01 -9.77
N ASN A 329 -13.66 -8.11 -10.72
CA ASN A 329 -12.77 -6.95 -10.55
C ASN A 329 -11.36 -7.30 -10.01
N GLY A 330 -10.85 -8.51 -10.26
CA GLY A 330 -9.55 -8.95 -9.77
C GLY A 330 -9.51 -9.40 -8.31
N ALA A 331 -10.67 -9.74 -7.72
CA ALA A 331 -10.72 -10.34 -6.39
C ALA A 331 -9.88 -11.62 -6.35
N MET A 332 -9.00 -11.74 -5.36
CA MET A 332 -8.14 -12.91 -5.21
C MET A 332 -8.97 -14.14 -4.88
N LEU A 333 -8.75 -15.20 -5.64
CA LEU A 333 -9.39 -16.50 -5.44
C LEU A 333 -8.58 -17.34 -4.47
N GLU A 334 -9.31 -18.13 -3.68
CA GLU A 334 -8.79 -19.07 -2.69
C GLU A 334 -9.46 -20.45 -2.86
N GLY A 335 -8.90 -21.49 -2.26
CA GLY A 335 -9.37 -22.86 -2.34
C GLY A 335 -9.16 -23.52 -3.70
N PHE A 336 -10.00 -24.51 -4.02
CA PHE A 336 -9.92 -25.23 -5.29
C PHE A 336 -10.51 -24.41 -6.44
N GLN A 337 -9.71 -24.20 -7.50
CA GLN A 337 -10.08 -23.41 -8.67
C GLN A 337 -9.85 -24.21 -9.95
N THR A 338 -10.81 -24.19 -10.87
CA THR A 338 -10.68 -24.83 -12.19
C THR A 338 -10.36 -23.78 -13.24
N VAL A 339 -9.19 -23.90 -13.88
CA VAL A 339 -8.74 -22.99 -14.93
C VAL A 339 -8.34 -23.80 -16.15
N ASN A 340 -9.02 -23.56 -17.28
CA ASN A 340 -8.78 -24.27 -18.55
C ASN A 340 -8.81 -25.81 -18.44
N GLY A 341 -9.68 -26.35 -17.57
CA GLY A 341 -9.84 -27.79 -17.35
C GLY A 341 -8.88 -28.42 -16.34
N SER A 342 -7.89 -27.67 -15.85
CA SER A 342 -7.00 -28.10 -14.76
C SER A 342 -7.49 -27.54 -13.42
N ILE A 343 -7.31 -28.30 -12.34
CA ILE A 343 -7.68 -27.88 -10.99
C ILE A 343 -6.40 -27.41 -10.27
N TYR A 344 -6.50 -26.32 -9.53
CA TYR A 344 -5.45 -25.70 -8.73
C TYR A 344 -5.95 -25.47 -7.31
N TYR A 345 -5.06 -25.38 -6.33
CA TYR A 345 -5.41 -25.03 -4.96
C TYR A 345 -4.63 -23.79 -4.50
N LEU A 346 -5.36 -22.72 -4.22
CA LEU A 346 -4.85 -21.44 -3.72
C LEU A 346 -5.07 -21.42 -2.21
N ASP A 347 -4.02 -21.54 -1.41
CA ASP A 347 -4.14 -21.85 0.01
C ASP A 347 -4.59 -20.63 0.84
N PRO A 348 -5.81 -20.63 1.42
CA PRO A 348 -6.29 -19.53 2.26
C PRO A 348 -5.37 -19.29 3.46
N ASP A 349 -4.83 -20.35 4.05
CA ASP A 349 -3.98 -20.28 5.25
C ASP A 349 -2.59 -19.67 4.93
N SER A 350 -2.21 -19.67 3.66
CA SER A 350 -1.00 -19.02 3.13
C SER A 350 -1.33 -17.75 2.32
N GLY A 351 -2.47 -17.11 2.58
CA GLY A 351 -2.87 -15.84 1.94
C GLY A 351 -3.17 -15.97 0.44
N GLY A 352 -3.70 -17.11 0.01
CA GLY A 352 -4.09 -17.39 -1.39
C GLY A 352 -2.94 -17.86 -2.29
N ALA A 353 -1.78 -18.22 -1.72
CA ALA A 353 -0.65 -18.72 -2.49
C ALA A 353 -0.94 -20.10 -3.12
N LEU A 354 -0.61 -20.25 -4.41
CA LEU A 354 -0.71 -21.51 -5.13
C LEU A 354 0.21 -22.56 -4.50
N LYS A 355 -0.35 -23.73 -4.18
CA LYS A 355 0.44 -24.89 -3.77
C LYS A 355 1.07 -25.58 -4.98
N CYS A 356 2.36 -25.86 -4.89
CA CYS A 356 3.12 -26.62 -5.88
C CYS A 356 4.00 -27.68 -5.19
N ASN A 357 4.28 -28.77 -5.89
CA ASN A 357 5.09 -29.91 -5.43
C ASN A 357 4.69 -30.48 -4.06
N THR A 358 3.42 -30.40 -3.69
CA THR A 358 2.98 -30.73 -2.34
C THR A 358 1.57 -31.32 -2.30
N TRP A 359 1.25 -31.96 -1.18
CA TRP A 359 -0.06 -32.54 -0.92
C TRP A 359 -0.99 -31.50 -0.29
N VAL A 360 -2.18 -31.37 -0.87
CA VAL A 360 -3.30 -30.58 -0.36
C VAL A 360 -4.27 -31.54 0.32
N PHE A 361 -4.65 -31.22 1.56
CA PHE A 361 -5.53 -32.05 2.39
C PHE A 361 -6.92 -31.41 2.46
N SER A 362 -7.94 -32.15 2.03
CA SER A 362 -9.35 -31.76 2.20
C SER A 362 -9.84 -32.13 3.60
N GLN A 363 -10.91 -31.46 4.05
CA GLN A 363 -11.63 -31.80 5.27
C GLN A 363 -12.25 -33.20 5.22
N ASP A 364 -12.57 -33.69 4.01
CA ASP A 364 -13.20 -35.00 3.78
C ASP A 364 -12.17 -36.15 3.64
N GLU A 365 -10.99 -36.03 4.25
CA GLU A 365 -9.88 -37.00 4.22
C GLU A 365 -9.26 -37.28 2.83
N ASN A 366 -9.82 -36.70 1.77
CA ASN A 366 -9.25 -36.71 0.43
C ASN A 366 -7.97 -35.88 0.37
N VAL A 367 -6.97 -36.36 -0.36
CA VAL A 367 -5.70 -35.68 -0.56
C VAL A 367 -5.38 -35.54 -2.03
N TYR A 368 -4.78 -34.42 -2.42
CA TYR A 368 -4.51 -34.08 -3.80
C TYR A 368 -3.05 -33.66 -3.96
N TYR A 369 -2.36 -34.20 -4.96
CA TYR A 369 -0.99 -33.77 -5.25
C TYR A 369 -1.00 -32.65 -6.28
N ALA A 370 -0.49 -31.48 -5.87
CA ALA A 370 -0.21 -30.38 -6.77
C ALA A 370 1.23 -30.53 -7.30
N CYS A 371 1.39 -30.62 -8.63
CA CYS A 371 2.71 -30.78 -9.24
C CYS A 371 3.49 -29.45 -9.27
N SER A 372 4.62 -29.41 -9.98
CA SER A 372 5.47 -28.22 -10.10
C SER A 372 4.79 -27.00 -10.72
N SER A 373 3.78 -27.23 -11.58
CA SER A 373 2.93 -26.18 -12.14
C SER A 373 1.77 -25.77 -11.22
N GLY A 374 1.60 -26.45 -10.09
CA GLY A 374 0.47 -26.29 -9.15
C GLY A 374 -0.83 -26.98 -9.59
N ALA A 375 -0.87 -27.55 -10.80
CA ALA A 375 -2.00 -28.36 -11.23
C ALA A 375 -2.13 -29.62 -10.35
N ILE A 376 -3.35 -29.94 -9.98
CA ILE A 376 -3.69 -31.17 -9.27
C ILE A 376 -3.69 -32.31 -10.27
N VAL A 377 -2.87 -33.31 -9.99
CA VAL A 377 -2.58 -34.40 -10.93
C VAL A 377 -2.79 -35.79 -10.34
N LEU A 378 -2.91 -35.89 -9.02
CA LEU A 378 -3.21 -37.12 -8.31
C LEU A 378 -4.19 -36.85 -7.18
N SER A 379 -4.97 -37.88 -6.87
CA SER A 379 -5.85 -37.91 -5.71
C SER A 379 -5.64 -39.19 -4.92
N GLY A 380 -5.86 -39.12 -3.62
CA GLY A 380 -5.80 -40.26 -2.72
C GLY A 380 -6.65 -40.03 -1.48
N VAL A 381 -6.54 -40.96 -0.52
CA VAL A 381 -7.23 -40.86 0.77
C VAL A 381 -6.20 -41.07 1.87
N LYS A 382 -6.28 -40.28 2.93
CA LYS A 382 -5.45 -40.50 4.12
C LYS A 382 -5.95 -41.73 4.88
N ASP A 383 -5.06 -42.65 5.23
CA ASP A 383 -5.42 -43.79 6.08
C ASP A 383 -5.32 -43.45 7.58
N GLY A 384 -5.84 -44.35 8.44
CA GLY A 384 -5.84 -44.17 9.89
C GLY A 384 -4.45 -44.14 10.54
N ALA A 385 -3.38 -44.48 9.81
CA ALA A 385 -1.99 -44.38 10.24
C ALA A 385 -1.28 -43.13 9.68
N GLY A 386 -1.98 -42.32 8.87
CA GLY A 386 -1.45 -41.11 8.25
C GLY A 386 -0.77 -41.32 6.88
N GLY A 387 -0.80 -42.54 6.35
CA GLY A 387 -0.36 -42.86 4.99
C GLY A 387 -1.30 -42.30 3.93
N ILE A 388 -0.79 -42.04 2.72
CA ILE A 388 -1.60 -41.59 1.59
C ILE A 388 -1.84 -42.79 0.67
N LYS A 389 -3.09 -43.21 0.52
CA LYS A 389 -3.47 -44.27 -0.42
C LYS A 389 -3.85 -43.68 -1.77
N LEU A 390 -3.02 -43.91 -2.78
CA LEU A 390 -3.30 -43.45 -4.14
C LEU A 390 -4.38 -44.33 -4.79
N ARG A 391 -5.28 -43.68 -5.53
CA ARG A 391 -6.33 -44.36 -6.29
C ARG A 391 -6.26 -43.97 -7.77
N ASP A 392 -6.55 -44.93 -8.64
CA ASP A 392 -6.80 -44.65 -10.05
C ASP A 392 -8.15 -43.92 -10.23
N PRO A 393 -8.47 -43.39 -11.43
CA PRO A 393 -9.75 -42.73 -11.68
C PRO A 393 -10.99 -43.60 -11.40
N GLU A 394 -10.84 -44.93 -11.45
CA GLU A 394 -11.88 -45.91 -11.10
C GLU A 394 -11.94 -46.23 -9.60
N GLY A 395 -11.09 -45.60 -8.78
CA GLY A 395 -11.06 -45.70 -7.33
C GLY A 395 -10.27 -46.88 -6.77
N LYS A 396 -9.56 -47.65 -7.60
CA LYS A 396 -8.75 -48.80 -7.17
C LYS A 396 -7.37 -48.37 -6.69
N PRO A 397 -6.77 -49.09 -5.72
CA PRO A 397 -5.41 -48.81 -5.28
C PRO A 397 -4.40 -48.93 -6.43
N VAL A 398 -3.55 -47.93 -6.59
CA VAL A 398 -2.40 -47.99 -7.50
C VAL A 398 -1.28 -48.71 -6.75
N ALA A 399 -0.79 -49.85 -7.24
CA ALA A 399 0.28 -50.63 -6.60
C ALA A 399 1.59 -50.60 -7.41
N GLY A 400 2.72 -50.36 -6.74
CA GLY A 400 4.05 -50.32 -7.35
C GLY A 400 4.38 -48.97 -8.01
N TRP A 401 5.21 -49.01 -9.06
CA TRP A 401 5.65 -47.81 -9.78
C TRP A 401 4.51 -47.19 -10.59
N TYR A 402 4.33 -45.88 -10.43
CA TYR A 402 3.31 -45.10 -11.12
C TYR A 402 3.91 -43.84 -11.75
N TRP A 403 3.70 -43.65 -13.05
CA TRP A 403 4.11 -42.46 -13.79
C TRP A 403 2.96 -41.47 -13.89
N SER A 404 3.14 -40.27 -13.33
CA SER A 404 2.22 -39.17 -13.58
C SER A 404 2.68 -38.39 -14.80
N SER A 405 2.00 -38.56 -15.93
CA SER A 405 2.29 -37.77 -17.14
C SER A 405 2.08 -36.27 -16.93
N ALA A 406 1.19 -35.88 -16.02
CA ALA A 406 0.94 -34.48 -15.74
C ALA A 406 1.96 -33.88 -14.76
N ALA A 407 2.53 -34.67 -13.84
CA ALA A 407 3.63 -34.23 -12.98
C ALA A 407 5.01 -34.39 -13.61
N GLN A 408 5.13 -35.23 -14.66
CA GLN A 408 6.40 -35.67 -15.23
C GLN A 408 7.34 -36.31 -14.19
N VAL A 409 6.78 -37.04 -13.22
CA VAL A 409 7.55 -37.73 -12.18
C VAL A 409 6.94 -39.08 -11.80
N TRP A 410 7.79 -39.98 -11.31
CA TRP A 410 7.41 -41.28 -10.80
C TRP A 410 7.05 -41.22 -9.31
N PHE A 411 6.09 -42.04 -8.92
CA PHE A 411 5.74 -42.34 -7.53
C PHE A 411 5.83 -43.86 -7.34
N TYR A 412 5.94 -44.30 -6.09
CA TYR A 412 5.89 -45.71 -5.76
C TYR A 412 4.97 -45.95 -4.58
N THR A 413 4.13 -46.96 -4.70
CA THR A 413 3.22 -47.41 -3.65
C THR A 413 3.49 -48.87 -3.29
N ASP A 414 3.13 -49.26 -2.07
CA ASP A 414 3.12 -50.68 -1.69
C ASP A 414 1.93 -51.43 -2.31
N SER A 415 1.78 -52.70 -1.96
CA SER A 415 0.70 -53.56 -2.45
C SER A 415 -0.71 -53.10 -2.07
N ASP A 416 -0.82 -52.30 -1.00
CA ASP A 416 -2.10 -51.76 -0.50
C ASP A 416 -2.38 -50.36 -1.07
N GLY A 417 -1.49 -49.86 -1.94
CA GLY A 417 -1.56 -48.56 -2.58
C GLY A 417 -1.09 -47.39 -1.72
N VAL A 418 -0.42 -47.66 -0.59
CA VAL A 418 0.13 -46.62 0.28
C VAL A 418 1.40 -46.06 -0.34
N LEU A 419 1.41 -44.75 -0.56
CA LEU A 419 2.54 -43.99 -1.08
C LEU A 419 3.76 -44.17 -0.18
N GLN A 420 4.87 -44.56 -0.80
CA GLN A 420 6.16 -44.71 -0.15
C GLN A 420 6.97 -43.41 -0.23
N ARG A 421 7.84 -43.20 0.75
CA ARG A 421 8.71 -42.02 0.89
C ARG A 421 10.08 -42.42 1.42
N GLY A 422 11.08 -41.56 1.21
CA GLY A 422 12.48 -41.76 1.55
C GLY A 422 13.16 -42.85 0.74
N TRP A 423 14.30 -43.32 1.27
CA TRP A 423 15.07 -44.40 0.68
C TRP A 423 14.28 -45.72 0.62
N ARG A 424 14.24 -46.35 -0.56
CA ARG A 424 13.58 -47.63 -0.79
C ARG A 424 14.45 -48.56 -1.62
N PHE A 425 14.58 -49.80 -1.14
CA PHE A 425 15.23 -50.88 -1.87
C PHE A 425 14.17 -51.69 -2.61
N ILE A 426 14.11 -51.54 -3.92
CA ILE A 426 13.08 -52.11 -4.80
C ILE A 426 13.80 -52.89 -5.90
N ASP A 427 13.45 -54.16 -6.06
CA ASP A 427 14.00 -55.06 -7.09
C ASP A 427 15.53 -55.06 -7.18
N GLY A 428 16.20 -55.08 -6.02
CA GLY A 428 17.66 -55.14 -5.94
C GLY A 428 18.39 -53.81 -6.09
N ARG A 429 17.66 -52.68 -6.15
CA ARG A 429 18.23 -51.35 -6.38
C ARG A 429 17.69 -50.33 -5.38
N TRP A 430 18.50 -49.33 -5.04
CA TRP A 430 18.10 -48.22 -4.18
C TRP A 430 17.54 -47.07 -4.99
N TYR A 431 16.45 -46.50 -4.49
CA TYR A 431 15.78 -45.31 -5.00
C TYR A 431 15.50 -44.37 -3.82
N HIS A 432 15.37 -43.08 -4.10
CA HIS A 432 14.86 -42.12 -3.13
C HIS A 432 13.55 -41.51 -3.63
N LEU A 433 12.53 -41.57 -2.78
CA LEU A 433 11.26 -40.87 -2.96
C LEU A 433 11.27 -39.69 -2.00
N ASP A 434 10.94 -38.50 -2.45
CA ASP A 434 10.95 -37.29 -1.64
C ASP A 434 10.18 -37.48 -0.31
N ASN A 435 10.77 -37.00 0.80
CA ASN A 435 10.30 -37.30 2.15
C ASN A 435 8.95 -36.66 2.48
N GLU A 436 8.52 -35.66 1.70
CA GLU A 436 7.23 -34.99 1.87
C GLU A 436 6.23 -35.42 0.77
N SER A 437 6.63 -35.26 -0.49
CA SER A 437 5.77 -35.47 -1.65
C SER A 437 5.70 -36.93 -2.11
N GLY A 438 6.72 -37.75 -1.84
CA GLY A 438 6.85 -39.10 -2.39
C GLY A 438 7.21 -39.14 -3.88
N ALA A 439 7.52 -38.00 -4.50
CA ALA A 439 8.00 -37.93 -5.87
C ALA A 439 9.43 -38.52 -5.97
N MET A 440 9.69 -39.34 -6.97
CA MET A 440 11.00 -39.97 -7.14
C MET A 440 12.07 -38.94 -7.53
N ASN A 441 13.13 -38.86 -6.74
CA ASN A 441 14.28 -38.01 -7.03
C ASN A 441 15.12 -38.60 -8.18
N THR A 442 15.70 -37.72 -8.99
CA THR A 442 16.69 -38.04 -10.03
C THR A 442 17.77 -36.97 -10.05
N GLY A 443 18.95 -37.31 -10.58
CA GLY A 443 20.10 -36.41 -10.60
C GLY A 443 20.76 -36.25 -9.23
N TRP A 444 21.41 -35.10 -9.04
CA TRP A 444 22.01 -34.73 -7.75
C TRP A 444 20.92 -34.46 -6.72
N PHE A 445 21.05 -35.09 -5.57
CA PHE A 445 20.10 -35.01 -4.47
C PHE A 445 20.87 -34.78 -3.17
N LEU A 446 20.47 -33.78 -2.39
CA LEU A 446 20.98 -33.55 -1.04
C LEU A 446 19.93 -34.10 -0.08
N ASP A 447 20.31 -35.11 0.71
CA ASP A 447 19.43 -35.71 1.71
C ASP A 447 19.33 -34.83 2.96
N ASP A 448 18.32 -35.08 3.79
CA ASP A 448 18.03 -34.32 5.01
C ASP A 448 19.18 -34.41 6.04
N ASP A 449 20.03 -35.43 5.93
CA ASP A 449 21.25 -35.59 6.73
C ASP A 449 22.43 -34.72 6.27
N GLY A 450 22.26 -33.94 5.20
CA GLY A 450 23.27 -33.07 4.61
C GLY A 450 24.23 -33.79 3.66
N THR A 451 23.96 -35.05 3.32
CA THR A 451 24.80 -35.85 2.42
C THR A 451 24.30 -35.78 0.99
N TRP A 452 25.21 -35.55 0.05
CA TRP A 452 24.88 -35.59 -1.37
C TRP A 452 24.84 -37.02 -1.90
N TYR A 453 23.93 -37.28 -2.82
CA TYR A 453 23.80 -38.52 -3.57
C TYR A 453 23.58 -38.20 -5.05
N TYR A 454 23.74 -39.20 -5.90
CA TYR A 454 23.33 -39.11 -7.29
C TYR A 454 22.44 -40.28 -7.68
N LEU A 455 21.29 -39.95 -8.26
CA LEU A 455 20.31 -40.89 -8.77
C LEU A 455 20.29 -40.79 -10.29
N MET A 456 20.36 -41.92 -10.99
CA MET A 456 20.27 -41.94 -12.46
C MET A 456 18.91 -41.39 -12.93
N SER A 457 18.76 -41.15 -14.25
CA SER A 457 17.46 -40.76 -14.82
C SER A 457 16.35 -41.79 -14.57
N SER A 458 16.71 -43.04 -14.31
CA SER A 458 15.81 -44.12 -13.87
C SER A 458 15.48 -44.08 -12.37
N GLY A 459 16.05 -43.15 -11.60
CA GLY A 459 15.93 -43.02 -10.14
C GLY A 459 16.89 -43.89 -9.33
N GLN A 460 17.69 -44.73 -9.99
CA GLN A 460 18.58 -45.68 -9.32
C GLN A 460 19.80 -44.98 -8.73
N MET A 461 20.08 -45.25 -7.46
CA MET A 461 21.26 -44.74 -6.76
C MET A 461 22.55 -45.33 -7.32
N VAL A 462 23.54 -44.47 -7.56
CA VAL A 462 24.87 -44.89 -8.00
C VAL A 462 25.79 -45.16 -6.80
N ASN A 463 26.82 -45.96 -7.02
CA ASN A 463 27.95 -46.16 -6.10
C ASN A 463 29.25 -46.31 -6.90
N GLY A 464 30.40 -46.17 -6.23
CA GLY A 464 31.72 -46.17 -6.87
C GLY A 464 31.98 -44.93 -7.73
N TRP A 465 32.94 -45.05 -8.65
CA TRP A 465 33.28 -43.99 -9.60
C TRP A 465 32.24 -43.88 -10.71
N ASN A 466 31.66 -42.70 -10.87
CA ASN A 466 30.64 -42.41 -11.88
C ASN A 466 30.97 -41.09 -12.61
N ARG A 467 30.86 -41.10 -13.92
CA ARG A 467 31.01 -39.90 -14.75
C ARG A 467 29.66 -39.20 -14.89
N ILE A 468 29.56 -37.96 -14.42
CA ILE A 468 28.35 -37.14 -14.43
C ILE A 468 28.68 -35.82 -15.13
N GLY A 469 28.11 -35.63 -16.33
CA GLY A 469 28.56 -34.57 -17.23
C GLY A 469 30.02 -34.77 -17.65
N ASP A 470 30.85 -33.74 -17.47
CA ASP A 470 32.27 -33.76 -17.83
C ASP A 470 33.20 -34.20 -16.70
N SER A 471 32.67 -34.47 -15.50
CA SER A 471 33.43 -34.75 -14.29
C SER A 471 33.19 -36.17 -13.78
N GLU A 472 34.18 -36.74 -13.08
CA GLU A 472 34.06 -38.00 -12.35
C GLU A 472 33.88 -37.75 -10.86
N TYR A 473 32.98 -38.52 -10.25
CA TYR A 473 32.63 -38.43 -8.84
C TYR A 473 32.65 -39.81 -8.21
N PHE A 474 33.13 -39.89 -6.98
CA PHE A 474 33.11 -41.12 -6.20
C PHE A 474 31.98 -41.10 -5.18
N PHE A 475 31.21 -42.18 -5.16
CA PHE A 475 30.16 -42.44 -4.19
C PHE A 475 30.53 -43.69 -3.39
N ASN A 476 30.41 -43.66 -2.07
CA ASN A 476 30.79 -44.80 -1.25
C ASN A 476 29.79 -45.97 -1.39
N ALA A 477 29.96 -47.04 -0.59
CA ALA A 477 29.08 -48.21 -0.64
C ALA A 477 27.61 -47.92 -0.29
N SER A 478 27.34 -46.86 0.49
CA SER A 478 25.98 -46.40 0.79
C SER A 478 25.45 -45.39 -0.24
N GLY A 479 26.21 -45.10 -1.30
CA GLY A 479 25.85 -44.14 -2.35
C GLY A 479 26.09 -42.68 -1.99
N ALA A 480 26.62 -42.40 -0.80
CA ALA A 480 26.94 -41.04 -0.39
C ALA A 480 28.11 -40.51 -1.21
N TRP A 481 27.94 -39.32 -1.77
CA TRP A 481 28.96 -38.55 -2.42
C TRP A 481 30.03 -38.20 -1.40
N VAL A 482 31.26 -38.52 -1.76
CA VAL A 482 32.41 -38.13 -0.96
C VAL A 482 33.05 -36.96 -1.68
N GLU A 483 33.03 -35.78 -1.02
CA GLU A 483 33.77 -34.63 -1.51
C GLU A 483 35.24 -35.02 -1.67
N PRO A 484 35.85 -34.83 -2.85
CA PRO A 484 37.25 -35.12 -3.03
C PRO A 484 38.07 -34.11 -2.23
N GLU A 485 38.41 -34.42 -0.98
CA GLU A 485 39.46 -33.67 -0.28
C GLU A 485 40.77 -33.87 -1.06
N HIS A 486 41.14 -32.85 -1.85
CA HIS A 486 42.45 -32.68 -2.48
C HIS A 486 43.06 -33.95 -3.12
N SER A 487 42.25 -34.69 -3.88
CA SER A 487 42.73 -35.85 -4.63
C SER A 487 43.45 -35.39 -5.90
N ALA A 488 44.78 -35.29 -5.80
CA ALA A 488 45.74 -35.10 -6.89
C ALA A 488 45.68 -33.78 -7.66
N ARG A 489 46.46 -32.77 -7.23
CA ARG A 489 46.68 -31.54 -8.01
C ARG A 489 47.75 -31.68 -9.11
N ALA A 490 48.52 -32.77 -9.12
CA ALA A 490 49.38 -33.13 -10.25
C ALA A 490 49.03 -34.49 -10.84
N SER A 491 49.25 -34.58 -12.16
CA SER A 491 49.02 -35.80 -12.97
C SER A 491 49.68 -37.07 -12.39
N LEU A 492 50.73 -36.95 -11.58
CA LEU A 492 51.46 -38.06 -10.99
C LEU A 492 50.76 -38.70 -9.77
N GLN A 493 50.09 -37.93 -8.91
CA GLN A 493 49.38 -38.48 -7.74
C GLN A 493 48.23 -39.39 -8.17
N SER A 494 47.42 -38.96 -9.14
CA SER A 494 46.34 -39.78 -9.70
C SER A 494 46.87 -41.06 -10.35
N GLN A 495 48.00 -40.96 -11.07
CA GLN A 495 48.64 -42.12 -11.68
C GLN A 495 49.10 -43.14 -10.62
N ILE A 496 49.68 -42.67 -9.51
CA ILE A 496 50.07 -43.56 -8.40
C ILE A 496 48.84 -44.24 -7.79
N VAL A 497 47.78 -43.49 -7.46
CA VAL A 497 46.56 -44.07 -6.85
C VAL A 497 45.89 -45.08 -7.80
N ASN A 498 45.76 -44.76 -9.09
CA ASN A 498 45.22 -45.68 -10.09
C ASN A 498 46.05 -46.96 -10.20
N ARG A 499 47.38 -46.85 -10.04
CA ARG A 499 48.26 -48.01 -10.01
C ARG A 499 48.11 -48.83 -8.73
N CYS A 500 47.87 -48.23 -7.57
CA CYS A 500 47.55 -48.98 -6.35
C CYS A 500 46.36 -49.95 -6.57
N HIS A 501 45.36 -49.55 -7.36
CA HIS A 501 44.20 -50.38 -7.65
C HIS A 501 44.40 -51.43 -8.74
N SER A 502 45.41 -51.28 -9.61
CA SER A 502 45.60 -52.13 -10.80
C SER A 502 46.83 -53.03 -10.74
N VAL A 503 47.80 -52.74 -9.88
CA VAL A 503 48.99 -53.57 -9.69
C VAL A 503 48.66 -54.73 -8.74
N PRO A 504 48.69 -55.99 -9.21
CA PRO A 504 48.37 -57.14 -8.37
C PRO A 504 49.45 -57.37 -7.30
N SER A 505 49.10 -58.14 -6.26
CA SER A 505 50.05 -58.54 -5.23
C SER A 505 51.16 -59.41 -5.82
N PRO A 506 52.45 -59.11 -5.56
CA PRO A 506 53.57 -59.98 -5.91
C PRO A 506 53.69 -61.20 -4.97
N GLY A 507 52.95 -61.24 -3.86
CA GLY A 507 52.98 -62.31 -2.87
C GLY A 507 53.13 -61.81 -1.42
N ALA A 508 53.07 -62.74 -0.47
CA ALA A 508 53.18 -62.43 0.96
C ALA A 508 54.62 -62.04 1.33
N GLY A 509 54.78 -60.99 2.14
CA GLY A 509 56.09 -60.48 2.55
C GLY A 509 56.80 -59.59 1.52
N LEU A 510 56.17 -59.32 0.37
CA LEU A 510 56.71 -58.51 -0.72
C LEU A 510 56.02 -57.15 -0.80
N CYS A 511 55.92 -56.45 0.34
CA CYS A 511 55.23 -55.17 0.45
C CYS A 511 55.98 -54.03 -0.28
N SER A 512 57.30 -53.95 -0.12
CA SER A 512 58.12 -52.96 -0.83
C SER A 512 58.18 -53.22 -2.34
N GLU A 513 58.20 -54.47 -2.78
CA GLU A 513 58.15 -54.81 -4.22
C GLU A 513 56.85 -54.34 -4.88
N TRP A 514 55.71 -54.51 -4.19
CA TRP A 514 54.45 -53.97 -4.68
C TRP A 514 54.50 -52.44 -4.81
N VAL A 515 55.05 -51.75 -3.81
CA VAL A 515 55.27 -50.29 -3.88
C VAL A 515 56.16 -49.95 -5.08
N SER A 516 57.26 -50.66 -5.31
CA SER A 516 58.12 -50.43 -6.48
C SER A 516 57.36 -50.61 -7.80
N HIS A 517 56.51 -51.63 -7.93
CA HIS A 517 55.67 -51.84 -9.11
C HIS A 517 54.60 -50.75 -9.32
N VAL A 518 54.10 -50.15 -8.23
CA VAL A 518 53.19 -49.01 -8.31
C VAL A 518 53.93 -47.77 -8.80
N PHE A 519 55.08 -47.43 -8.23
CA PHE A 519 55.78 -46.18 -8.52
C PHE A 519 56.64 -46.19 -9.79
N TYR A 520 57.25 -47.33 -10.15
CA TYR A 520 58.25 -47.38 -11.23
C TYR A 520 57.74 -46.83 -12.57
N PRO A 521 56.55 -47.20 -13.07
CA PRO A 521 56.09 -46.67 -14.37
C PRO A 521 55.62 -45.22 -14.33
N VAL A 522 55.45 -44.63 -13.13
CA VAL A 522 55.03 -43.24 -12.96
C VAL A 522 56.23 -42.32 -12.78
N LEU A 523 57.24 -42.76 -12.02
CA LEU A 523 58.46 -41.98 -11.76
C LEU A 523 59.60 -42.27 -12.75
N GLY A 524 59.49 -43.32 -13.56
CA GLY A 524 60.53 -43.77 -14.49
C GLY A 524 61.80 -44.32 -13.83
N SER A 525 61.86 -44.35 -12.50
CA SER A 525 62.98 -44.83 -11.69
C SER A 525 62.47 -45.86 -10.69
N TYR A 526 63.18 -46.99 -10.57
CA TYR A 526 62.73 -48.10 -9.74
C TYR A 526 63.10 -47.85 -8.26
N PRO A 527 62.13 -47.69 -7.35
CA PRO A 527 62.42 -47.58 -5.92
C PRO A 527 62.94 -48.94 -5.43
N ASN A 528 64.23 -49.04 -5.11
CA ASN A 528 64.85 -50.30 -4.68
C ASN A 528 64.98 -50.37 -3.15
N GLY A 529 65.07 -51.60 -2.62
CA GLY A 529 65.23 -51.88 -1.19
C GLY A 529 64.00 -52.52 -0.55
N ASP A 530 64.16 -52.93 0.70
CA ASP A 530 63.05 -53.42 1.53
C ASP A 530 62.31 -52.26 2.24
N ALA A 531 61.25 -52.56 3.00
CA ALA A 531 60.46 -51.51 3.65
C ALA A 531 61.26 -50.75 4.74
N CYS A 532 62.29 -51.35 5.33
CA CYS A 532 63.23 -50.70 6.23
C CYS A 532 64.14 -49.74 5.46
N ASP A 533 64.68 -50.17 4.32
CA ASP A 533 65.46 -49.29 3.44
C ASP A 533 64.63 -48.08 2.98
N MET A 534 63.40 -48.31 2.50
CA MET A 534 62.50 -47.25 2.02
C MET A 534 62.07 -46.30 3.14
N PHE A 535 61.90 -46.82 4.36
CA PHE A 535 61.67 -45.99 5.54
C PHE A 535 62.84 -45.03 5.77
N TRP A 536 64.06 -45.55 5.90
CA TRP A 536 65.22 -44.70 6.21
C TRP A 536 65.62 -43.76 5.07
N ASN A 537 65.35 -44.15 3.83
CA ASN A 537 65.71 -43.35 2.66
C ASN A 537 64.73 -42.19 2.42
N TRP A 538 63.43 -42.40 2.66
CA TRP A 538 62.39 -41.49 2.16
C TRP A 538 61.31 -41.08 3.16
N CYS A 539 61.21 -41.74 4.32
CA CYS A 539 60.28 -41.32 5.35
C CYS A 539 60.97 -40.36 6.32
N TYR A 540 60.42 -39.16 6.46
CA TYR A 540 61.03 -38.08 7.24
C TYR A 540 60.05 -37.39 8.20
N SER A 541 58.74 -37.59 8.02
CA SER A 541 57.72 -36.91 8.83
C SER A 541 56.91 -37.87 9.70
N ARG A 542 56.47 -37.34 10.83
CA ARG A 542 55.45 -37.91 11.74
C ARG A 542 54.29 -36.94 11.96
N ASP A 543 54.34 -35.76 11.32
CA ASP A 543 53.30 -34.74 11.42
C ASP A 543 52.23 -35.02 10.39
N ILE A 544 51.03 -35.39 10.87
CA ILE A 544 49.96 -35.91 10.02
C ILE A 544 49.49 -34.85 9.02
N SER A 545 49.70 -33.56 9.33
CA SER A 545 49.42 -32.45 8.42
C SER A 545 50.34 -32.42 7.20
N GLN A 546 51.50 -33.09 7.26
CA GLN A 546 52.46 -33.18 6.16
C GLN A 546 52.21 -34.41 5.27
N LEU A 547 51.31 -35.32 5.67
CA LEU A 547 50.98 -36.50 4.89
C LEU A 547 50.16 -36.10 3.65
N LYS A 548 50.62 -36.50 2.46
CA LYS A 548 49.97 -36.20 1.18
C LYS A 548 49.71 -37.46 0.38
N VAL A 549 48.67 -37.44 -0.46
CA VAL A 549 48.31 -38.56 -1.35
C VAL A 549 49.50 -38.95 -2.20
N GLY A 550 49.77 -40.25 -2.28
CA GLY A 550 50.92 -40.81 -2.97
C GLY A 550 52.21 -40.84 -2.15
N MET A 551 52.21 -40.36 -0.89
CA MET A 551 53.31 -40.65 0.03
C MET A 551 53.28 -42.11 0.47
N ILE A 552 54.46 -42.67 0.72
CA ILE A 552 54.57 -43.94 1.42
C ILE A 552 54.43 -43.72 2.92
N VAL A 553 53.82 -44.69 3.59
CA VAL A 553 53.74 -44.79 5.05
C VAL A 553 54.44 -46.08 5.44
N ALA A 554 55.53 -46.01 6.19
CA ALA A 554 56.38 -47.17 6.46
C ALA A 554 56.76 -47.28 7.94
N VAL A 555 57.13 -48.50 8.33
CA VAL A 555 57.78 -48.80 9.62
C VAL A 555 58.99 -49.70 9.35
N PRO A 556 60.16 -49.46 9.97
CA PRO A 556 61.37 -50.21 9.65
C PRO A 556 61.40 -51.62 10.28
N THR A 557 60.56 -51.86 11.30
CA THR A 557 60.43 -53.16 11.97
C THR A 557 59.13 -53.24 12.76
N HIS A 558 58.50 -54.43 12.81
CA HIS A 558 57.32 -54.73 13.65
C HIS A 558 57.27 -56.21 14.10
N THR A 559 56.47 -56.55 15.11
CA THR A 559 56.48 -57.89 15.74
C THR A 559 55.50 -58.89 15.10
N HIS A 560 54.58 -58.45 14.24
CA HIS A 560 53.51 -59.31 13.70
C HIS A 560 53.95 -60.46 12.79
N THR A 561 55.08 -60.33 12.08
CA THR A 561 55.59 -61.38 11.19
C THR A 561 57.11 -61.46 11.23
N SER A 562 57.68 -62.64 10.94
CA SER A 562 59.14 -62.80 10.85
C SER A 562 59.79 -61.99 9.73
N ALA A 563 58.99 -61.59 8.73
CA ALA A 563 59.43 -60.69 7.68
C ALA A 563 59.43 -59.23 8.16
N GLY A 564 58.32 -58.81 8.77
CA GLY A 564 58.19 -57.47 9.34
C GLY A 564 59.21 -57.16 10.44
N ALA A 565 59.63 -58.16 11.21
CA ALA A 565 60.67 -58.00 12.22
C ALA A 565 62.05 -57.67 11.62
N ARG A 566 62.33 -58.17 10.40
CA ARG A 566 63.62 -58.01 9.72
C ARG A 566 63.65 -56.86 8.71
N TRP A 567 62.54 -56.63 8.02
CA TRP A 567 62.49 -55.79 6.82
C TRP A 567 61.38 -54.74 6.86
N GLY A 568 60.61 -54.64 7.95
CA GLY A 568 59.57 -53.63 8.11
C GLY A 568 58.28 -53.90 7.32
N HIS A 569 57.43 -52.89 7.23
CA HIS A 569 56.20 -52.90 6.42
C HIS A 569 55.89 -51.52 5.87
N ILE A 570 55.28 -51.47 4.69
CA ILE A 570 55.03 -50.25 3.93
C ILE A 570 53.66 -50.27 3.26
N ALA A 571 53.04 -49.09 3.22
CA ALA A 571 51.79 -48.80 2.57
C ALA A 571 51.90 -47.51 1.75
N ILE A 572 50.92 -47.27 0.87
CA ILE A 572 50.78 -46.02 0.13
C ILE A 572 49.56 -45.29 0.68
N TYR A 573 49.72 -44.02 1.06
CA TYR A 573 48.59 -43.18 1.46
C TYR A 573 47.79 -42.77 0.22
N ILE A 574 46.54 -43.20 0.16
CA ILE A 574 45.66 -42.98 -0.99
C ILE A 574 44.64 -41.86 -0.76
N GLY A 575 44.73 -41.16 0.38
CA GLY A 575 43.83 -40.07 0.76
C GLY A 575 42.78 -40.47 1.80
N ASN A 576 42.09 -39.47 2.35
CA ASN A 576 40.96 -39.63 3.28
C ASN A 576 41.22 -40.56 4.46
N GLY A 577 42.43 -40.50 5.05
CA GLY A 577 42.78 -41.37 6.16
C GLY A 577 42.85 -42.84 5.79
N MET A 578 43.05 -43.19 4.51
CA MET A 578 43.16 -44.56 4.01
C MET A 578 44.55 -44.83 3.43
N VAL A 579 45.01 -46.07 3.62
CA VAL A 579 46.24 -46.59 3.02
C VAL A 579 45.96 -47.89 2.29
N MET A 580 46.76 -48.16 1.26
CA MET A 580 46.81 -49.47 0.61
C MET A 580 48.16 -50.15 0.85
N ASP A 581 48.11 -51.43 1.23
CA ASP A 581 49.30 -52.24 1.44
C ASP A 581 49.17 -53.64 0.86
N ASN A 582 50.32 -54.30 0.67
CA ASN A 582 50.39 -55.70 0.28
C ASN A 582 50.73 -56.58 1.48
N ILE A 583 49.82 -57.48 1.83
CA ILE A 583 50.00 -58.49 2.89
C ILE A 583 49.87 -59.93 2.37
N GLY A 584 50.10 -60.14 1.07
CA GLY A 584 49.76 -61.37 0.33
C GLY A 584 48.53 -61.21 -0.58
N TYR A 585 47.82 -60.11 -0.40
CA TYR A 585 46.83 -59.53 -1.32
C TYR A 585 46.84 -58.01 -1.09
N ILE A 586 46.28 -57.24 -2.03
CA ILE A 586 46.19 -55.78 -1.89
C ILE A 586 45.00 -55.46 -0.98
N ARG A 587 45.30 -54.81 0.13
CA ARG A 587 44.32 -54.43 1.14
C ARG A 587 44.22 -52.92 1.20
N THR A 588 42.99 -52.43 1.28
CA THR A 588 42.69 -51.04 1.64
C THR A 588 42.27 -51.01 3.11
N THR A 589 42.87 -50.16 3.92
CA THR A 589 42.57 -50.05 5.36
C THR A 589 42.72 -48.62 5.84
N SER A 590 42.17 -48.31 7.02
CA SER A 590 42.36 -46.98 7.60
C SER A 590 43.81 -46.77 8.04
N LEU A 591 44.34 -45.58 7.76
CA LEU A 591 45.62 -45.07 8.23
C LEU A 591 45.69 -45.13 9.75
N ALA A 592 44.64 -44.73 10.46
CA ALA A 592 44.61 -44.76 11.92
C ALA A 592 44.80 -46.19 12.45
N TRP A 593 44.09 -47.17 11.88
CA TRP A 593 44.28 -48.58 12.24
C TRP A 593 45.68 -49.05 11.86
N TRP A 594 46.16 -48.70 10.68
CA TRP A 594 47.48 -49.12 10.18
C TRP A 594 48.62 -48.60 11.08
N LEU A 595 48.59 -47.31 11.43
CA LEU A 595 49.54 -46.68 12.35
C LEU A 595 49.47 -47.34 13.73
N ASN A 596 48.26 -47.61 14.24
CA ASN A 596 48.05 -48.27 15.52
C ASN A 596 48.54 -49.73 15.52
N TYR A 597 48.34 -50.43 14.41
CA TYR A 597 48.70 -51.84 14.30
C TYR A 597 50.23 -51.99 14.19
N TYR A 598 50.89 -51.21 13.35
CA TYR A 598 52.30 -51.43 13.00
C TYR A 598 53.32 -50.71 13.90
N HIS A 599 52.93 -49.94 14.93
CA HIS A 599 53.86 -49.19 15.80
C HIS A 599 54.60 -50.03 16.87
N THR A 600 54.61 -51.36 16.78
CA THR A 600 55.00 -52.24 17.90
C THR A 600 56.46 -52.09 18.35
N THR A 601 57.36 -51.72 17.43
CA THR A 601 58.82 -51.63 17.70
C THR A 601 59.43 -50.33 17.21
N ALA A 602 58.80 -49.65 16.25
CA ALA A 602 59.20 -48.33 15.78
C ALA A 602 57.96 -47.51 15.44
N ILE A 603 58.06 -46.19 15.53
CA ILE A 603 56.98 -45.27 15.19
C ILE A 603 56.95 -45.13 13.66
N PRO A 604 55.81 -45.39 12.99
CA PRO A 604 55.71 -45.21 11.55
C PRO A 604 55.97 -43.76 11.13
N GLN A 605 56.47 -43.60 9.91
CA GLN A 605 56.77 -42.31 9.29
C GLN A 605 56.30 -42.32 7.83
N TRP A 606 56.24 -41.14 7.23
CA TRP A 606 55.89 -40.98 5.83
C TRP A 606 56.80 -39.98 5.12
N GLY A 607 56.79 -40.09 3.80
CA GLY A 607 57.45 -39.15 2.90
C GLY A 607 57.35 -39.57 1.45
N TRP A 608 58.09 -38.86 0.60
CA TRP A 608 58.05 -39.03 -0.84
C TRP A 608 59.08 -40.05 -1.32
N VAL A 609 58.60 -41.08 -2.01
CA VAL A 609 59.45 -42.06 -2.68
C VAL A 609 60.45 -41.35 -3.59
N LEU A 610 61.72 -41.77 -3.54
CA LEU A 610 62.83 -41.14 -4.27
C LEU A 610 63.00 -39.63 -3.99
N ASN A 611 62.52 -39.14 -2.83
CA ASN A 611 62.47 -37.72 -2.51
C ASN A 611 61.80 -36.88 -3.61
N THR A 612 60.80 -37.43 -4.29
CA THR A 612 60.09 -36.80 -5.39
C THR A 612 58.70 -36.36 -4.94
N PRO A 613 58.50 -35.10 -4.52
CA PRO A 613 57.17 -34.56 -4.26
C PRO A 613 56.30 -34.70 -5.50
N LEU A 614 55.10 -35.25 -5.33
CA LEU A 614 54.13 -35.43 -6.41
C LEU A 614 53.18 -34.23 -6.52
N GLU A 615 53.63 -33.04 -6.13
CA GLU A 615 52.81 -31.81 -6.07
C GLU A 615 52.42 -31.26 -7.43
#